data_AF-A0A445B7P0-F1
#
_entry.id   AF-A0A445B7P0-F1
#
_cell.length_a   1.000
_cell.length_b   1.000
_cell.length_c   1.000
_cell.angle_alpha   90.00
_cell.angle_beta   90.00
_cell.angle_gamma   90.00
#
_symmetry.space_group_name_H-M   'P 1'
#
loop_
_entity.id
_entity.type
_entity.pdbx_description
1 polymer ?
#
loop_
_entity_poly.entity_id
_entity_poly.type
_entity_poly.pdbx_seq_one_letter_code
_entity_poly.pdbx_strand_id
1 'polypeptide(L)'
;MPVRNANHSIHSYVNGNEKQQILFLEIWTNGSLTPKEVLYEDSRNLIDLFIPFLHAGEENLKLEKIQHKVTLPGFTFHDTLLWYIVKLKNKSQNRN
;
A
#
# COMPACT_ATOMS: atom_id res chain seq x y z
N MET A 1 -9.24 -11.50 -17.32
CA MET A 1 -8.25 -10.88 -16.43
C MET A 1 -7.51 -9.78 -17.18
N PRO A 2 -7.49 -8.53 -16.69
CA PRO A 2 -6.83 -7.40 -17.34
C PRO A 2 -5.30 -7.52 -17.39
N VAL A 3 -4.68 -8.14 -16.37
CA VAL A 3 -3.23 -8.37 -16.28
C VAL A 3 -2.82 -9.61 -17.08
N ARG A 4 -1.77 -9.46 -17.91
CA ARG A 4 -1.15 -10.54 -18.68
C ARG A 4 0.14 -11.04 -18.04
N ASN A 5 0.94 -10.13 -17.50
CA ASN A 5 2.17 -10.46 -16.80
C ASN A 5 2.52 -9.35 -15.81
N ALA A 6 3.29 -9.69 -14.77
CA ALA A 6 3.87 -8.73 -13.86
C ALA A 6 5.28 -9.20 -13.47
N ASN A 7 6.26 -8.31 -13.58
CA ASN A 7 7.61 -8.53 -13.13
C ASN A 7 8.02 -7.45 -12.14
N HIS A 8 9.00 -7.75 -11.30
CA HIS A 8 9.49 -6.82 -10.30
C HIS A 8 11.01 -6.92 -10.14
N SER A 9 11.63 -5.81 -9.78
CA SER A 9 13.01 -5.80 -9.33
C SER A 9 13.18 -4.84 -8.17
N ILE A 10 14.11 -5.16 -7.28
CA ILE A 10 14.45 -4.33 -6.13
C ILE A 10 15.92 -3.97 -6.25
N HIS A 11 16.20 -2.67 -6.25
CA HIS A 11 17.56 -2.15 -6.32
C HIS A 11 17.87 -1.39 -5.04
N SER A 12 18.91 -1.82 -4.34
CA SER A 12 19.41 -1.14 -3.15
C SER A 12 20.46 -0.09 -3.53
N TYR A 13 20.40 1.08 -2.91
CA TYR A 13 21.45 2.09 -2.99
C TYR A 13 21.73 2.66 -1.61
N VAL A 14 22.91 3.25 -1.47
CA VAL A 14 23.34 3.88 -0.23
C VAL A 14 23.16 5.39 -0.38
N ASN A 15 22.39 5.99 0.52
CA ASN A 15 22.21 7.42 0.62
C ASN A 15 22.79 7.88 1.97
N GLY A 16 24.03 8.39 1.96
CA GLY A 16 24.77 8.67 3.18
C GLY A 16 25.04 7.40 3.99
N ASN A 17 24.51 7.33 5.22
CA ASN A 17 24.60 6.15 6.09
C ASN A 17 23.37 5.23 6.00
N GLU A 18 22.36 5.60 5.20
CA GLU A 18 21.12 4.84 5.07
C GLU A 18 21.15 3.94 3.85
N LYS A 19 20.74 2.68 4.03
CA LYS A 19 20.43 1.79 2.92
C LYS A 19 18.99 2.02 2.50
N GLN A 20 18.82 2.53 1.29
CA GLN A 20 17.50 2.74 0.68
C GLN A 20 17.29 1.72 -0.45
N GLN A 21 16.03 1.46 -0.77
CA GLN A 21 15.65 0.51 -1.82
C GLN A 21 14.60 1.16 -2.72
N ILE A 22 14.70 0.89 -4.02
CA ILE A 22 13.67 1.23 -5.01
C ILE A 22 13.10 -0.06 -5.57
N LEU A 23 11.77 -0.13 -5.62
CA LEU A 23 11.01 -1.18 -6.28
C LEU A 23 10.61 -0.71 -7.69
N PHE A 24 10.96 -1.48 -8.70
CA PHE A 24 10.43 -1.32 -10.06
C PHE A 24 9.37 -2.39 -10.30
N LEU A 25 8.23 -1.98 -10.86
CA LEU A 25 7.13 -2.86 -11.26
C LEU A 25 6.93 -2.73 -12.77
N GLU A 26 7.00 -3.85 -13.47
CA GLU A 26 6.69 -3.95 -14.89
C GLU A 26 5.38 -4.72 -15.05
N ILE A 27 4.33 -4.05 -15.51
CA ILE A 27 2.98 -4.61 -15.58
C ILE A 27 2.53 -4.59 -17.03
N TRP A 28 2.23 -5.76 -17.58
CA TRP A 28 1.65 -5.90 -18.90
C TRP A 28 0.16 -6.16 -18.78
N THR A 29 -0.65 -5.31 -19.40
CA THR A 29 -2.11 -5.47 -19.45
C THR A 29 -2.56 -5.89 -20.84
N ASN A 30 -3.81 -6.35 -20.95
CA ASN A 30 -4.44 -6.68 -22.23
C ASN A 30 -5.07 -5.46 -22.93
N GLY A 31 -4.89 -4.25 -22.39
CA GLY A 31 -5.46 -3.01 -22.92
C GLY A 31 -6.86 -2.66 -22.41
N SER A 32 -7.56 -3.57 -21.72
CA SER A 32 -8.86 -3.26 -21.10
C SER A 32 -8.75 -2.30 -19.91
N LEU A 33 -7.59 -2.34 -19.23
CA LEU A 33 -7.18 -1.38 -18.20
C LEU A 33 -5.72 -1.00 -18.45
N THR A 34 -5.37 0.23 -18.11
CA THR A 34 -3.97 0.68 -18.10
C THR A 34 -3.22 0.07 -16.91
N PRO A 35 -1.89 -0.08 -16.98
CA PRO A 35 -1.07 -0.52 -15.85
C PRO A 35 -1.31 0.27 -14.56
N LYS A 36 -1.57 1.57 -14.67
CA LYS A 36 -1.86 2.46 -13.54
C LYS A 36 -3.19 2.14 -12.87
N GLU A 37 -4.23 1.88 -13.65
CA GLU A 37 -5.56 1.51 -13.14
C GLU A 37 -5.52 0.15 -12.44
N VAL A 38 -4.87 -0.84 -13.07
CA VAL A 38 -4.64 -2.15 -12.46
C VAL A 38 -3.93 -2.01 -11.12
N LEU A 39 -2.82 -1.25 -11.07
CA LEU A 39 -2.08 -1.06 -9.82
C LEU A 39 -2.96 -0.37 -8.75
N TYR A 40 -3.79 0.59 -9.15
CA TYR A 40 -4.72 1.25 -8.24
C TYR A 40 -5.78 0.30 -7.69
N GLU A 41 -6.41 -0.52 -8.53
CA GLU A 41 -7.45 -1.48 -8.12
C GLU A 41 -6.87 -2.61 -7.26
N ASP A 42 -5.75 -3.20 -7.69
CA ASP A 42 -5.13 -4.32 -6.98
C ASP A 42 -4.51 -3.88 -5.64
N SER A 43 -3.92 -2.68 -5.57
CA SER A 43 -3.42 -2.14 -4.30
C SER A 43 -4.55 -1.96 -3.27
N ARG A 44 -5.76 -1.63 -3.73
CA ARG A 44 -6.94 -1.50 -2.86
C ARG A 44 -7.41 -2.85 -2.35
N ASN A 45 -7.48 -3.85 -3.23
CA ASN A 45 -7.77 -5.22 -2.82
C ASN A 45 -6.75 -5.75 -1.80
N LEU A 46 -5.47 -5.44 -2.01
CA LEU A 46 -4.40 -5.81 -1.08
C LEU A 46 -4.58 -5.13 0.28
N ILE A 47 -4.84 -3.82 0.32
CA ILE A 47 -5.10 -3.09 1.58
C ILE A 47 -6.31 -3.71 2.30
N ASP A 48 -7.40 -3.94 1.58
CA ASP A 48 -8.64 -4.48 2.13
C ASP A 48 -8.42 -5.88 2.76
N LEU A 49 -7.55 -6.71 2.16
CA LEU A 49 -7.14 -7.99 2.73
C LEU A 49 -6.44 -7.86 4.08
N PHE A 50 -5.65 -6.80 4.29
CA PHE A 50 -4.91 -6.57 5.53
C PHE A 50 -5.73 -5.90 6.63
N ILE A 51 -6.88 -5.27 6.32
CA ILE A 51 -7.71 -4.56 7.31
C ILE A 51 -8.06 -5.42 8.54
N PRO A 52 -8.49 -6.69 8.41
CA PRO A 52 -8.83 -7.51 9.58
C PRO A 52 -7.63 -7.75 10.51
N PHE A 53 -6.44 -7.91 9.95
CA PHE A 53 -5.20 -8.12 10.72
C PHE A 53 -4.72 -6.83 11.39
N LEU A 54 -4.99 -5.67 10.78
CA LEU A 54 -4.73 -4.37 11.40
C LEU A 54 -5.71 -4.06 12.53
N HIS A 55 -6.98 -4.47 12.41
CA HIS A 55 -7.99 -4.30 13.48
C HIS A 55 -7.74 -5.23 14.67
N ALA A 56 -7.33 -6.48 14.45
CA ALA A 56 -6.92 -7.38 15.53
C ALA A 56 -5.68 -6.89 16.31
N GLY A 57 -4.96 -5.92 15.73
CA GLY A 57 -3.83 -5.24 16.34
C GLY A 57 -4.16 -3.92 17.02
N GLU A 58 -5.40 -3.39 17.06
CA GLU A 58 -5.69 -2.06 17.64
C GLU A 58 -5.24 -1.91 19.12
N GLU A 59 -5.12 -3.01 19.89
CA GLU A 59 -4.54 -2.97 21.24
C GLU A 59 -2.99 -2.87 21.27
N ASN A 60 -2.31 -3.26 20.18
CA ASN A 60 -0.83 -3.28 20.07
C ASN A 60 -0.27 -2.26 19.05
N LEU A 61 -1.09 -1.78 18.13
CA LEU A 61 -0.75 -0.84 17.07
C LEU A 61 -1.18 0.55 17.52
N LYS A 62 -0.45 1.12 18.48
CA LYS A 62 -0.39 2.57 18.64
C LYS A 62 0.06 3.15 17.30
N LEU A 63 -0.91 3.58 16.49
CA LEU A 63 -0.72 4.15 15.14
C LEU A 63 0.22 5.36 15.15
N GLU A 64 0.42 6.02 16.30
CA GLU A 64 1.48 7.02 16.52
C GLU A 64 2.90 6.48 16.25
N LYS A 65 3.16 5.19 16.51
CA LYS A 65 4.47 4.56 16.26
C LYS A 65 4.66 4.15 14.79
N ILE A 66 3.56 3.98 14.06
CA ILE A 66 3.56 3.70 12.61
C ILE A 66 3.92 4.96 11.82
N GLN A 67 3.54 6.16 12.30
CA GLN A 67 3.98 7.45 11.72
C GLN A 67 5.50 7.63 11.70
N HIS A 68 6.24 6.97 12.60
CA HIS A 68 7.71 7.07 12.68
C HIS A 68 8.46 5.81 12.21
N LYS A 69 7.76 4.70 11.95
CA LYS A 69 8.39 3.40 11.67
C LYS A 69 7.86 2.65 10.45
N VAL A 70 6.74 3.07 9.87
CA VAL A 70 6.32 2.61 8.53
C VAL A 70 6.80 3.63 7.50
N THR A 71 8.00 4.16 7.64
CA THR A 71 8.69 4.74 6.47
C THR A 71 9.05 3.57 5.56
N LEU A 72 8.11 3.11 4.74
CA LEU A 72 8.44 2.25 3.61
C LEU A 72 9.34 3.11 2.71
N PRO A 73 10.62 2.74 2.52
CA PRO A 73 11.52 3.56 1.72
C PRO A 73 10.92 3.66 0.31
N GLY A 74 10.54 4.87 -0.09
CA GLY A 74 9.99 5.16 -1.42
C GLY A 74 8.46 5.26 -1.54
N PHE A 75 7.67 5.09 -0.47
CA PHE A 75 6.21 5.25 -0.54
C PHE A 75 5.71 6.26 0.51
N THR A 76 5.68 7.55 0.15
CA THR A 76 5.08 8.63 0.97
C THR A 76 3.55 8.63 0.92
N PHE A 77 2.92 7.46 1.06
CA PHE A 77 1.47 7.33 1.08
C PHE A 77 0.88 7.47 2.49
N HIS A 78 1.62 7.96 3.49
CA HIS A 78 1.16 7.95 4.89
C HIS A 78 -0.15 8.70 5.10
N ASP A 79 -0.25 9.93 4.62
CA ASP A 79 -1.44 10.76 4.86
C ASP A 79 -2.65 10.25 4.07
N THR A 80 -2.42 9.85 2.81
CA THR A 80 -3.48 9.31 1.95
C THR A 80 -3.97 7.96 2.44
N LEU A 81 -3.09 7.07 2.91
CA LEU A 81 -3.47 5.77 3.47
C LEU A 81 -4.15 5.93 4.82
N LEU A 82 -3.65 6.79 5.71
CA LEU A 82 -4.30 7.07 6.99
C LEU A 82 -5.69 7.67 6.75
N TRP A 83 -5.82 8.66 5.85
CA TRP A 83 -7.12 9.20 5.44
C TRP A 83 -8.04 8.12 4.88
N TYR A 84 -7.50 7.21 4.06
CA TYR A 84 -8.26 6.14 3.45
C TYR A 84 -8.75 5.10 4.48
N ILE A 85 -7.89 4.71 5.43
CA ILE A 85 -8.22 3.83 6.56
C ILE A 85 -9.29 4.48 7.45
N VAL A 86 -9.13 5.77 7.79
CA VAL A 86 -10.12 6.53 8.58
C VAL A 86 -11.45 6.63 7.83
N LYS A 87 -11.43 6.89 6.52
CA LYS A 87 -12.63 6.92 5.67
C LYS A 87 -13.33 5.56 5.66
N LEU A 88 -12.58 4.46 5.53
CA LEU A 88 -13.14 3.11 5.56
C LEU A 88 -13.74 2.76 6.93
N LYS A 89 -13.09 3.16 8.04
CA LYS A 89 -13.63 3.03 9.40
C LYS A 89 -14.99 3.72 9.52
N ASN A 90 -15.11 4.95 9.04
CA ASN A 90 -16.37 5.71 9.07
C ASN A 90 -17.45 5.12 8.16
N LYS A 91 -17.08 4.49 7.03
CA LYS A 91 -18.02 3.78 6.14
C LYS A 91 -18.53 2.46 6.71
N SER A 92 -17.75 1.81 7.58
CA SER A 92 -18.16 0.60 8.29
C SER A 92 -19.15 0.92 9.42
N GLN A 93 -18.91 2.01 10.15
CA GLN A 93 -19.78 2.46 11.26
C GLN A 93 -21.13 3.01 10.81
N ASN A 94 -21.22 3.62 9.62
CA ASN A 94 -22.48 4.10 9.01
C ASN A 94 -23.28 3.03 8.25
N ARG A 95 -22.93 1.74 8.38
CA ARG A 95 -23.69 0.60 7.83
C ARG A 95 -24.53 -0.13 8.88
N ASN A 96 -24.91 0.58 9.95
CA ASN A 96 -25.93 0.19 10.93
C ASN A 96 -27.09 1.17 10.89
#